data_AF-A0A1S8C684-F1
#
_entry.id   AF-A0A1S8C684-F1
#
_cell.length_a   1.000
_cell.length_b   1.000
_cell.length_c   1.000
_cell.angle_alpha   90.00
_cell.angle_beta   90.00
_cell.angle_gamma   90.00
#
_symmetry.space_group_name_H-M   'P 1'
#
loop_
_entity.id
_entity.type
_entity.pdbx_description
1 polymer ?
#
loop_
_entity_poly.entity_id
_entity_poly.type
_entity_poly.pdbx_seq_one_letter_code
_entity_poly.pdbx_strand_id
1 'polypeptide(L)'
;MPDRQAGTAPPSTRVVLRPLATPLPLGFLALALATTVFSAVQLGWVSPDQGRIAGITALAATVPLQLLASVFGFLTRDPVAATGMGILSGTWAVAGFTTLTGSPGSTSSGLGVLLVVAGVAMIVPAATAVSSKVMPALVMAVAATRFVTTGVYEMTGSADWEAVAGWVGIALAAVAFYTALALELEGAQEKTVLPVGRRGPGRSAMDGRGSLDPGALAAEAG
;
A
#
# COMPACT_ATOMS: atom_id res chain seq x y z
N MET A 1 -28.38 58.10 27.87
CA MET A 1 -27.83 56.79 28.28
C MET A 1 -27.86 55.93 27.02
N PRO A 2 -26.72 55.62 26.36
CA PRO A 2 -26.76 54.84 25.11
C PRO A 2 -26.86 53.35 25.42
N ASP A 3 -27.75 52.67 24.71
CA ASP A 3 -27.95 51.23 24.70
C ASP A 3 -26.64 50.49 24.44
N ARG A 4 -26.23 49.63 25.38
CA ARG A 4 -25.28 48.55 25.07
C ARG A 4 -26.01 47.54 24.19
N GLN A 5 -25.74 47.58 22.88
CA GLN A 5 -26.04 46.45 22.01
C GLN A 5 -25.37 45.21 22.58
N ALA A 6 -26.18 44.28 23.10
CA ALA A 6 -25.74 42.94 23.43
C ALA A 6 -25.39 42.25 22.11
N GLY A 7 -24.12 42.33 21.72
CA GLY A 7 -23.60 41.56 20.60
C GLY A 7 -23.86 40.08 20.87
N THR A 8 -24.71 39.47 20.06
CA THR A 8 -24.90 38.03 20.04
C THR A 8 -23.54 37.40 19.75
N ALA A 9 -22.97 36.71 20.74
CA ALA A 9 -21.74 35.96 20.55
C ALA A 9 -21.94 35.03 19.34
N PRO A 10 -21.01 35.02 18.36
CA PRO A 10 -21.15 34.16 17.20
C PRO A 10 -21.31 32.70 17.65
N PRO A 11 -22.15 31.90 16.96
CA PRO A 11 -22.42 30.53 17.36
C PRO A 11 -21.11 29.76 17.52
N SER A 12 -20.91 29.15 18.68
CA SER A 12 -19.72 28.36 18.98
C SER A 12 -19.73 27.08 18.15
N THR A 13 -18.90 26.97 17.12
CA THR A 13 -18.73 25.74 16.36
C THR A 13 -17.92 24.74 17.18
N ARG A 14 -18.52 23.59 17.50
CA ARG A 14 -17.81 22.46 18.13
C ARG A 14 -17.31 21.51 17.05
N VAL A 15 -15.99 21.41 16.90
CA VAL A 15 -15.34 20.42 16.03
C VAL A 15 -15.05 19.17 16.85
N VAL A 16 -15.62 18.03 16.47
CA VAL A 16 -15.31 16.72 17.05
C VAL A 16 -14.53 15.91 16.02
N LEU A 17 -13.28 15.60 16.32
CA LEU A 17 -12.44 14.77 15.46
C LEU A 17 -12.63 13.29 15.83
N ARG A 18 -12.73 12.43 14.82
CA ARG A 18 -12.67 10.98 14.98
C ARG A 18 -11.39 10.47 14.32
N PRO A 19 -10.28 10.37 15.06
CA PRO A 19 -9.04 9.84 14.50
C PRO A 19 -9.25 8.38 14.08
N LEU A 20 -8.83 8.05 12.87
CA LEU A 20 -8.86 6.70 12.32
C LEU A 20 -7.42 6.26 12.03
N ALA A 21 -7.12 5.00 12.34
CA ALA A 21 -5.81 4.43 12.05
C ALA A 21 -5.57 4.34 10.54
N THR A 22 -4.32 4.51 10.11
CA THR A 22 -3.96 4.26 8.71
C THR A 22 -4.12 2.77 8.40
N PRO A 23 -4.75 2.41 7.26
CA PRO A 23 -4.93 1.00 6.88
C PRO A 23 -3.71 0.40 6.17
N LEU A 24 -2.66 1.19 5.92
CA LEU A 24 -1.44 0.76 5.21
C LEU A 24 -0.72 -0.45 5.84
N PRO A 25 -0.57 -0.57 7.18
CA PRO A 25 0.11 -1.72 7.77
C PRO A 25 -0.53 -3.05 7.38
N LEU A 26 -1.86 -3.13 7.42
CA LEU A 26 -2.61 -4.32 7.02
C LEU A 26 -2.31 -4.71 5.57
N GLY A 27 -2.40 -3.73 4.66
CA GLY A 27 -2.16 -3.95 3.23
C GLY A 27 -0.71 -4.31 2.90
N PHE A 28 0.27 -3.76 3.63
CA PHE A 28 1.69 -4.07 3.47
C PHE A 28 2.07 -5.44 4.04
N LEU A 29 1.51 -5.84 5.18
CA LEU A 29 1.70 -7.20 5.69
C LEU A 29 1.08 -8.24 4.76
N ALA A 30 -0.11 -7.96 4.21
CA ALA A 30 -0.73 -8.78 3.18
C ALA A 30 0.16 -8.88 1.93
N LEU A 31 0.73 -7.76 1.46
CA LEU A 31 1.68 -7.75 0.34
C LEU A 31 2.90 -8.64 0.62
N ALA A 32 3.44 -8.55 1.84
CA ALA A 32 4.60 -9.33 2.27
C ALA A 32 4.31 -10.84 2.22
N LEU A 33 3.10 -11.28 2.58
CA LEU A 33 2.70 -12.69 2.50
C LEU A 33 2.77 -13.22 1.06
N ALA A 34 2.01 -12.63 0.12
CA ALA A 34 2.02 -13.11 -1.26
C ALA A 34 3.39 -13.01 -1.90
N THR A 35 4.06 -11.85 -1.80
CA THR A 35 5.34 -11.66 -2.48
C THR A 35 6.40 -12.62 -1.96
N THR A 36 6.42 -12.94 -0.66
CA THR A 36 7.39 -13.90 -0.09
C THR A 36 7.16 -15.30 -0.64
N VAL A 37 5.92 -15.78 -0.64
CA VAL A 37 5.62 -17.15 -1.09
C VAL A 37 5.87 -17.29 -2.59
N PHE A 38 5.48 -16.30 -3.40
CA PHE A 38 5.82 -16.30 -4.84
C PHE A 38 7.34 -16.22 -5.08
N SER A 39 8.07 -15.45 -4.28
CA SER A 39 9.53 -15.34 -4.42
C SER A 39 10.23 -16.64 -4.04
N ALA A 40 9.75 -17.34 -3.01
CA ALA A 40 10.30 -18.63 -2.62
C ALA A 40 10.18 -19.66 -3.76
N VAL A 41 9.08 -19.64 -4.52
CA VAL A 41 8.90 -20.49 -5.70
C VAL A 41 9.87 -20.08 -6.81
N GLN A 42 9.93 -18.80 -7.16
CA GLN A 42 10.80 -18.28 -8.23
C GLN A 42 12.30 -18.47 -7.96
N LEU A 43 12.70 -18.46 -6.69
CA LEU A 43 14.08 -18.72 -6.28
C LEU A 43 14.38 -20.21 -6.09
N GLY A 44 13.39 -21.08 -6.32
CA GLY A 44 13.53 -22.54 -6.14
C GLY A 44 13.75 -22.97 -4.70
N TRP A 45 13.41 -22.14 -3.71
CA TRP A 45 13.43 -22.53 -2.29
C TRP A 45 12.31 -23.53 -1.96
N VAL A 46 11.23 -23.45 -2.72
CA VAL A 46 10.15 -24.44 -2.75
C VAL A 46 9.93 -24.88 -4.19
N SER A 47 9.46 -26.11 -4.36
CA SER A 47 9.27 -26.69 -5.69
C SER A 47 8.07 -26.06 -6.43
N PRO A 48 8.10 -25.96 -7.76
CA PRO A 48 7.02 -25.32 -8.53
C PRO A 48 5.63 -25.93 -8.34
N ASP A 49 5.53 -27.23 -8.04
CA ASP A 49 4.28 -27.92 -7.71
C ASP A 49 3.64 -27.41 -6.41
N GLN A 50 4.44 -26.83 -5.51
CA GLN A 50 3.97 -26.15 -4.30
C GLN A 50 3.54 -24.69 -4.58
N GLY A 51 3.69 -24.20 -5.82
CA GLY A 51 3.26 -22.86 -6.24
C GLY A 51 1.75 -22.62 -6.04
N ARG A 52 0.95 -23.68 -5.95
CA ARG A 52 -0.47 -23.59 -5.58
C ARG A 52 -0.69 -22.86 -4.24
N ILE A 53 0.21 -23.04 -3.27
CA ILE A 53 0.14 -22.33 -1.99
C ILE A 53 0.32 -20.82 -2.20
N ALA A 54 1.22 -20.39 -3.08
CA ALA A 54 1.39 -18.98 -3.44
C ALA A 54 0.07 -18.39 -3.99
N GLY A 55 -0.57 -19.12 -4.91
CA GLY A 55 -1.87 -18.73 -5.48
C GLY A 55 -2.97 -18.64 -4.43
N ILE A 56 -3.06 -19.61 -3.50
CA ILE A 56 -4.03 -19.58 -2.39
C ILE A 56 -3.72 -18.42 -1.43
N THR A 57 -2.46 -18.17 -1.08
CA THR A 57 -2.06 -17.05 -0.22
C THR A 57 -2.42 -15.71 -0.85
N ALA A 58 -2.25 -15.56 -2.16
CA ALA A 58 -2.71 -14.37 -2.87
C ALA A 58 -4.23 -14.21 -2.73
N LEU A 59 -5.03 -15.22 -3.08
CA LEU A 59 -6.48 -15.11 -3.11
C LEU A 59 -7.16 -15.06 -1.73
N ALA A 60 -6.72 -15.90 -0.80
CA ALA A 60 -7.41 -16.09 0.47
C ALA A 60 -6.94 -15.13 1.57
N ALA A 61 -5.72 -14.60 1.45
CA ALA A 61 -5.17 -13.65 2.42
C ALA A 61 -4.93 -12.28 1.79
N THR A 62 -4.15 -12.22 0.72
CA THR A 62 -3.63 -10.92 0.23
C THR A 62 -4.74 -10.06 -0.37
N VAL A 63 -5.53 -10.63 -1.27
CA VAL A 63 -6.66 -9.97 -1.94
C VAL A 63 -7.64 -9.36 -0.93
N PRO A 64 -8.24 -10.12 0.03
CA PRO A 64 -9.23 -9.56 0.95
C PRO A 64 -8.64 -8.51 1.89
N LEU A 65 -7.42 -8.73 2.42
CA LEU A 65 -6.81 -7.79 3.35
C LEU A 65 -6.44 -6.47 2.67
N GLN A 66 -5.93 -6.51 1.43
CA GLN A 66 -5.66 -5.31 0.66
C GLN A 66 -6.93 -4.63 0.16
N LEU A 67 -7.98 -5.39 -0.18
CA LEU A 67 -9.27 -4.81 -0.53
C LEU A 67 -9.87 -4.05 0.67
N LEU A 68 -9.82 -4.63 1.87
CA LEU A 68 -10.23 -3.96 3.09
C LEU A 68 -9.39 -2.72 3.35
N ALA A 69 -8.06 -2.81 3.21
CA ALA A 69 -7.19 -1.66 3.36
C ALA A 69 -7.50 -0.54 2.35
N SER A 70 -7.87 -0.90 1.11
CA SER A 70 -8.31 0.05 0.09
C SER A 70 -9.62 0.75 0.47
N VAL A 71 -10.63 -0.01 0.91
CA VAL A 71 -11.92 0.55 1.38
C VAL A 71 -11.70 1.52 2.53
N PHE A 72 -10.96 1.11 3.56
CA PHE A 72 -10.62 2.00 4.66
C PHE A 72 -9.75 3.17 4.22
N GLY A 73 -8.91 3.01 3.20
CA GLY A 73 -8.13 4.10 2.60
C GLY A 73 -9.03 5.22 2.10
N PHE A 74 -10.09 4.88 1.34
CA PHE A 74 -11.07 5.86 0.90
C PHE A 74 -11.82 6.51 2.08
N LEU A 75 -12.22 5.73 3.08
CA LEU A 75 -12.94 6.24 4.26
C LEU A 75 -12.06 7.14 5.15
N THR A 76 -10.75 6.89 5.18
CA THR A 76 -9.77 7.64 5.98
C THR A 76 -9.07 8.75 5.19
N ARG A 77 -9.43 8.93 3.91
CA ARG A 77 -8.78 9.87 2.99
C ARG A 77 -7.26 9.65 2.86
N ASP A 78 -6.85 8.39 2.85
CA ASP A 78 -5.48 7.98 2.53
C ASP A 78 -5.45 7.48 1.07
N PRO A 79 -5.15 8.35 0.08
CA PRO A 79 -5.17 7.97 -1.33
C PRO A 79 -4.12 6.90 -1.69
N VAL A 80 -3.02 6.84 -0.94
CA VAL A 80 -1.99 5.81 -1.13
C VAL A 80 -2.55 4.45 -0.76
N ALA A 81 -3.21 4.34 0.39
CA ALA A 81 -3.87 3.11 0.78
C ALA A 81 -5.04 2.76 -0.16
N ALA A 82 -5.88 3.74 -0.48
CA ALA A 82 -7.06 3.55 -1.31
C ALA A 82 -6.70 2.98 -2.69
N THR A 83 -5.91 3.72 -3.47
CA THR A 83 -5.56 3.34 -4.84
C THR A 83 -4.52 2.23 -4.87
N GLY A 84 -3.47 2.34 -4.05
CA GLY A 84 -2.37 1.37 -4.04
C GLY A 84 -2.84 -0.03 -3.64
N MET A 85 -3.60 -0.15 -2.54
CA MET A 85 -4.07 -1.46 -2.09
C MET A 85 -5.16 -2.02 -3.03
N GLY A 86 -5.96 -1.17 -3.66
CA GLY A 86 -6.96 -1.60 -4.66
C GLY A 86 -6.30 -2.23 -5.89
N ILE A 87 -5.28 -1.57 -6.46
CA ILE A 87 -4.50 -2.08 -7.59
C ILE A 87 -3.81 -3.39 -7.19
N LEU A 88 -3.17 -3.44 -6.01
CA LEU A 88 -2.50 -4.64 -5.53
C LEU A 88 -3.48 -5.81 -5.37
N SER A 89 -4.63 -5.57 -4.75
CA SER A 89 -5.66 -6.60 -4.56
C SER A 89 -6.10 -7.20 -5.90
N GLY A 90 -6.46 -6.37 -6.89
CA GLY A 90 -6.83 -6.87 -8.23
C GLY A 90 -5.69 -7.62 -8.94
N THR A 91 -4.46 -7.12 -8.82
CA THR A 91 -3.27 -7.74 -9.44
C THR A 91 -3.00 -9.12 -8.84
N TRP A 92 -3.04 -9.25 -7.52
CA TRP A 92 -2.89 -10.52 -6.83
C TRP A 92 -4.03 -11.49 -7.11
N ALA A 93 -5.25 -10.99 -7.33
CA ALA A 93 -6.36 -11.85 -7.73
C ALA A 93 -6.06 -12.55 -9.07
N VAL A 94 -5.63 -11.78 -10.07
CA VAL A 94 -5.30 -12.38 -11.38
C VAL A 94 -4.09 -13.30 -11.27
N ALA A 95 -3.00 -12.88 -10.62
CA ALA A 95 -1.82 -13.72 -10.44
C ALA A 95 -2.15 -15.03 -9.69
N GLY A 96 -2.96 -14.94 -8.64
CA GLY A 96 -3.42 -16.09 -7.88
C GLY A 96 -4.26 -17.06 -8.72
N PHE A 97 -5.26 -16.55 -9.44
CA PHE A 97 -6.07 -17.40 -10.33
C PHE A 97 -5.23 -18.04 -11.44
N THR A 98 -4.35 -17.28 -12.11
CA THR A 98 -3.46 -17.82 -13.15
C THR A 98 -2.55 -18.91 -12.60
N THR A 99 -2.03 -18.74 -11.38
CA THR A 99 -1.20 -19.77 -10.73
C THR A 99 -1.99 -21.04 -10.41
N LEU A 100 -3.26 -20.92 -10.03
CA LEU A 100 -4.11 -22.07 -9.68
C LEU A 100 -4.67 -22.81 -10.89
N THR A 101 -4.85 -22.15 -12.02
CA THR A 101 -5.39 -22.74 -13.24
C THR A 101 -4.32 -23.13 -14.27
N GLY A 102 -3.11 -22.60 -14.12
CA GLY A 102 -1.95 -22.92 -14.94
C GLY A 102 -1.28 -24.24 -14.56
N SER A 103 -0.40 -24.72 -15.44
CA SER A 103 0.48 -25.85 -15.10
C SER A 103 1.61 -25.35 -14.19
N PRO A 104 2.05 -26.14 -13.20
CA PRO A 104 3.17 -25.75 -12.34
C PRO A 104 4.41 -25.34 -13.16
N GLY A 105 4.98 -24.17 -12.85
CA GLY A 105 6.17 -23.62 -13.51
C GLY A 105 5.94 -23.08 -14.93
N SER A 106 4.71 -23.07 -15.45
CA SER A 106 4.43 -22.49 -16.77
C SER A 106 4.31 -20.97 -16.71
N THR A 107 4.81 -20.27 -17.74
CA THR A 107 4.63 -18.82 -17.91
C THR A 107 3.37 -18.46 -18.72
N SER A 108 2.89 -17.23 -18.59
CA SER A 108 1.73 -16.67 -19.28
C SER A 108 2.00 -15.23 -19.74
N SER A 109 2.16 -15.02 -21.05
CA SER A 109 2.39 -13.67 -21.60
C SER A 109 1.25 -12.69 -21.28
N GLY A 110 0.01 -13.19 -21.18
CA GLY A 110 -1.14 -12.37 -20.77
C GLY A 110 -1.04 -11.88 -19.32
N LEU A 111 -0.61 -12.74 -18.40
CA LEU A 111 -0.27 -12.32 -17.04
C LEU A 111 0.89 -11.33 -17.05
N GLY A 112 1.91 -11.57 -17.88
CA GLY A 112 3.07 -10.70 -18.01
C GLY A 112 2.72 -9.26 -18.40
N VAL A 113 1.85 -9.07 -19.41
CA VAL A 113 1.36 -7.76 -19.81
C VAL A 113 0.61 -7.07 -18.67
N LEU A 114 -0.29 -7.80 -17.98
CA LEU A 114 -1.01 -7.25 -16.83
C LEU A 114 -0.06 -6.78 -15.74
N LEU A 115 0.95 -7.59 -15.39
CA LEU A 115 1.90 -7.27 -14.33
C LEU A 115 2.76 -6.04 -14.68
N VAL A 116 3.17 -5.88 -15.94
CA VAL A 116 3.86 -4.65 -16.37
C VAL A 116 2.96 -3.43 -16.22
N VAL A 117 1.71 -3.52 -16.67
CA VAL A 117 0.73 -2.43 -16.52
C VAL A 117 0.44 -2.11 -15.05
N ALA A 118 0.26 -3.14 -14.22
CA ALA A 118 0.09 -2.98 -12.79
C ALA A 118 1.31 -2.31 -12.15
N GLY A 119 2.52 -2.68 -12.59
CA GLY A 119 3.76 -2.04 -12.17
C GLY A 119 3.78 -0.54 -12.49
N VAL A 120 3.41 -0.15 -13.71
CA VAL A 120 3.28 1.26 -14.09
C VAL A 120 2.20 1.97 -13.27
N ALA A 121 1.05 1.33 -13.05
CA ALA A 121 -0.04 1.87 -12.26
C ALA A 121 0.37 2.14 -10.80
N MET A 122 1.25 1.30 -10.22
CA MET A 122 1.79 1.47 -8.86
C MET A 122 2.67 2.71 -8.70
N ILE A 123 3.18 3.30 -9.79
CA ILE A 123 3.91 4.56 -9.73
C ILE A 123 3.00 5.73 -9.32
N VAL A 124 1.70 5.66 -9.63
CA VAL A 124 0.73 6.70 -9.27
C VAL A 124 0.62 6.89 -7.74
N PRO A 125 0.28 5.86 -6.93
CA PRO A 125 0.27 6.00 -5.48
C PRO A 125 1.68 6.23 -4.89
N ALA A 126 2.75 5.76 -5.55
CA ALA A 126 4.12 6.05 -5.12
C ALA A 126 4.44 7.56 -5.19
N ALA A 127 4.06 8.22 -6.30
CA ALA A 127 4.26 9.65 -6.51
C ALA A 127 3.47 10.48 -5.48
N THR A 128 2.24 10.06 -5.15
CA THR A 128 1.46 10.73 -4.09
C THR A 128 2.11 10.53 -2.72
N ALA A 129 2.57 9.32 -2.41
CA ALA A 129 3.15 8.98 -1.12
C ALA A 129 4.43 9.77 -0.79
N VAL A 130 5.29 10.05 -1.77
CA VAL A 130 6.62 10.65 -1.53
C VAL A 130 6.54 12.04 -0.88
N SER A 131 5.41 12.74 -1.09
CA SER A 131 5.13 14.06 -0.51
C SER A 131 4.86 14.02 0.99
N SER A 132 4.39 12.88 1.51
CA SER A 132 3.94 12.73 2.89
C SER A 132 4.82 11.78 3.71
N LYS A 133 5.13 10.58 3.18
CA LYS A 133 5.85 9.51 3.87
C LYS A 133 6.71 8.73 2.86
N VAL A 134 8.03 8.75 3.04
CA VAL A 134 8.98 8.10 2.10
C VAL A 134 8.84 6.58 2.10
N MET A 135 8.64 5.95 3.26
CA MET A 135 8.61 4.49 3.34
C MET A 135 7.42 3.88 2.57
N PRO A 136 6.17 4.36 2.71
CA PRO A 136 5.09 3.95 1.83
C PRO A 136 5.40 4.15 0.34
N ALA A 137 6.00 5.28 -0.04
CA ALA A 137 6.40 5.52 -1.43
C ALA A 137 7.41 4.48 -1.93
N LEU A 138 8.38 4.12 -1.08
CA LEU A 138 9.36 3.09 -1.37
C LEU A 138 8.69 1.71 -1.54
N VAL A 139 7.75 1.34 -0.66
CA VAL A 139 6.99 0.08 -0.83
C VAL A 139 6.27 0.06 -2.18
N MET A 140 5.62 1.15 -2.58
CA MET A 140 4.92 1.22 -3.88
C MET A 140 5.90 1.12 -5.06
N ALA A 141 7.06 1.79 -4.99
CA ALA A 141 8.07 1.75 -6.06
C ALA A 141 8.74 0.37 -6.19
N VAL A 142 9.03 -0.30 -5.07
CA VAL A 142 9.60 -1.65 -5.09
C VAL A 142 8.53 -2.66 -5.55
N ALA A 143 7.25 -2.46 -5.19
CA ALA A 143 6.14 -3.26 -5.72
C ALA A 143 5.98 -3.10 -7.24
N ALA A 144 6.13 -1.87 -7.76
CA ALA A 144 6.15 -1.63 -9.20
C ALA A 144 7.27 -2.43 -9.87
N THR A 145 8.48 -2.35 -9.32
CA THR A 145 9.66 -3.10 -9.82
C THR A 145 9.42 -4.61 -9.78
N ARG A 146 8.83 -5.11 -8.69
CA ARG A 146 8.46 -6.52 -8.52
C ARG A 146 7.52 -7.02 -9.61
N PHE A 147 6.47 -6.26 -9.92
CA PHE A 147 5.55 -6.67 -10.97
C PHE A 147 6.13 -6.54 -12.37
N VAL A 148 6.92 -5.49 -12.65
CA VAL A 148 7.59 -5.36 -13.95
C VAL A 148 8.55 -6.52 -14.18
N THR A 149 9.41 -6.84 -13.21
CA THR A 149 10.38 -7.95 -13.32
C THR A 149 9.69 -9.30 -13.48
N THR A 150 8.63 -9.57 -12.71
CA THR A 150 7.81 -10.78 -12.87
C THR A 150 7.13 -10.79 -14.23
N GLY A 151 6.60 -9.65 -14.68
CA GLY A 151 5.92 -9.56 -15.96
C GLY A 151 6.85 -9.84 -17.15
N VAL A 152 8.10 -9.35 -17.09
CA VAL A 152 9.13 -9.68 -18.08
C VAL A 152 9.46 -11.16 -18.05
N TYR A 153 9.58 -11.78 -16.87
CA TYR A 153 9.73 -13.23 -16.75
C TYR A 153 8.57 -13.98 -17.43
N GLU A 154 7.32 -13.63 -17.11
CA GLU A 154 6.12 -14.27 -17.66
C GLU A 154 6.02 -14.16 -19.20
N MET A 155 6.58 -13.10 -19.79
CA MET A 155 6.61 -12.93 -21.25
C MET A 155 7.79 -13.64 -21.93
N THR A 156 8.90 -13.86 -21.22
CA THR A 156 10.16 -14.33 -21.83
C THR A 156 10.54 -15.76 -21.45
N GLY A 157 10.06 -16.29 -20.33
CA GLY A 157 10.49 -17.56 -19.77
C GLY A 157 11.96 -17.59 -19.31
N SER A 158 12.59 -16.42 -19.16
CA SER A 158 14.01 -16.32 -18.81
C SER A 158 14.24 -16.61 -17.32
N ALA A 159 15.06 -17.62 -17.02
CA ALA A 159 15.46 -17.98 -15.66
C ALA A 159 16.18 -16.82 -14.93
N ASP A 160 16.94 -15.99 -15.65
CA ASP A 160 17.59 -14.82 -15.06
C ASP A 160 16.55 -13.80 -14.56
N TRP A 161 15.52 -13.53 -15.37
CA TRP A 161 14.42 -12.66 -14.97
C TRP A 161 13.58 -13.26 -13.85
N GLU A 162 13.42 -14.58 -13.81
CA GLU A 162 12.77 -15.28 -12.71
C GLU A 162 13.51 -15.05 -11.38
N ALA A 163 14.84 -15.22 -11.38
CA ALA A 163 15.67 -15.01 -10.20
C ALA A 163 15.67 -13.53 -9.76
N VAL A 164 15.78 -12.59 -10.71
CA VAL A 164 15.68 -11.15 -10.42
C VAL A 164 14.34 -10.82 -9.78
N ALA A 165 13.24 -11.33 -10.37
CA ALA A 165 11.90 -11.11 -9.84
C ALA A 165 11.79 -11.65 -8.40
N GLY A 166 12.29 -12.86 -8.14
CA GLY A 166 12.30 -13.46 -6.82
C GLY A 166 13.05 -12.62 -5.78
N TRP A 167 14.28 -12.18 -6.07
CA TRP A 167 15.05 -11.35 -5.14
C TRP A 167 14.42 -9.98 -4.90
N VAL A 168 13.87 -9.34 -5.95
CA VAL A 168 13.11 -8.09 -5.80
C VAL A 168 11.88 -8.31 -4.91
N GLY A 169 11.23 -9.46 -5.00
CA GLY A 169 10.10 -9.81 -4.15
C GLY A 169 10.46 -10.02 -2.68
N ILE A 170 11.63 -10.60 -2.39
CA ILE A 170 12.17 -10.68 -1.02
C ILE A 170 12.50 -9.27 -0.48
N ALA A 171 13.15 -8.43 -1.29
CA ALA A 171 13.42 -7.04 -0.91
C ALA A 171 12.12 -6.27 -0.63
N LEU A 172 11.08 -6.45 -1.46
CA LEU A 172 9.75 -5.89 -1.23
C LEU A 172 9.15 -6.34 0.11
N ALA A 173 9.21 -7.64 0.41
CA ALA A 173 8.70 -8.17 1.67
C ALA A 173 9.36 -7.49 2.88
N ALA A 174 10.69 -7.39 2.86
CA ALA A 174 11.46 -6.76 3.94
C ALA A 174 11.07 -5.29 4.16
N VAL A 175 10.97 -4.51 3.07
CA VAL A 175 10.57 -3.10 3.15
C VAL A 175 9.11 -2.96 3.61
N ALA A 176 8.22 -3.84 3.15
CA ALA A 176 6.82 -3.85 3.56
C ALA A 176 6.65 -4.19 5.05
N PHE A 177 7.36 -5.20 5.56
CA PHE A 177 7.38 -5.54 6.98
C PHE A 177 7.89 -4.40 7.84
N TYR A 178 9.04 -3.83 7.47
CA TYR A 178 9.62 -2.69 8.18
C TYR A 178 8.63 -1.52 8.23
N THR A 179 8.04 -1.18 7.07
CA THR A 179 7.13 -0.03 6.96
C THR A 179 5.85 -0.26 7.76
N ALA A 180 5.27 -1.47 7.69
CA ALA A 180 4.09 -1.82 8.47
C ALA A 180 4.36 -1.72 9.97
N LEU A 181 5.48 -2.30 10.45
CA LEU A 181 5.88 -2.23 11.85
C LEU A 181 6.09 -0.79 12.30
N ALA A 182 6.78 0.02 11.50
CA ALA A 182 7.05 1.41 11.83
C ALA A 182 5.75 2.24 11.95
N LEU A 183 4.78 2.00 11.05
CA LEU A 183 3.48 2.67 11.07
C LEU A 183 2.60 2.21 12.25
N GLU A 184 2.59 0.92 12.58
CA GLU A 184 1.87 0.37 13.76
C GLU A 184 2.43 0.94 15.07
N LEU A 185 3.75 0.93 15.22
CA LEU A 185 4.41 1.49 16.41
C LEU A 185 4.16 3.00 16.55
N GLU A 186 4.19 3.73 15.44
CA GLU A 186 3.89 5.17 15.45
C GLU A 186 2.43 5.44 15.82
N GLY A 187 1.49 4.64 15.30
CA GLY A 187 0.08 4.74 15.65
C GLY A 187 -0.19 4.40 17.12
N ALA A 188 0.44 3.35 17.65
CA ALA A 188 0.24 2.90 19.03
C ALA A 188 0.90 3.81 20.07
N GLN A 189 2.03 4.45 19.74
CA GLN A 189 2.78 5.31 20.67
C GLN A 189 2.52 6.81 20.48
N GLU A 190 1.72 7.19 19.48
CA GLU A 190 1.43 8.57 19.09
C GLU A 190 2.69 9.44 18.82
N LYS A 191 3.80 8.78 18.51
CA LYS A 191 5.09 9.41 18.21
C LYS A 191 5.88 8.55 17.23
N THR A 192 6.73 9.18 16.41
CA THR A 192 7.61 8.43 15.50
C THR A 192 8.66 7.64 16.29
N VAL A 193 8.56 6.31 16.25
CA VAL A 193 9.53 5.39 16.91
C VAL A 193 10.59 4.92 15.92
N LEU A 194 10.15 4.53 14.72
CA LEU A 194 11.01 4.11 13.62
C LEU A 194 10.88 5.12 12.47
N PRO A 195 11.97 5.42 11.74
CA PRO A 195 11.93 6.42 10.70
C PRO A 195 11.09 5.96 9.50
N VAL A 196 9.98 6.65 9.25
CA VAL A 196 9.13 6.49 8.05
C VAL A 196 9.35 7.60 7.02
N GLY A 197 10.19 8.60 7.35
CA GLY A 197 10.49 9.74 6.49
C GLY A 197 9.30 10.66 6.28
N ARG A 198 8.62 11.08 7.35
CA ARG A 198 7.50 12.03 7.27
C ARG A 198 7.97 13.39 6.74
N ARG A 199 7.20 13.95 5.80
CA ARG A 199 7.45 15.23 5.14
C ARG A 199 6.18 16.06 5.05
N GLY A 200 6.35 17.38 4.94
CA GLY A 200 5.27 18.34 4.69
C GLY A 200 4.03 18.07 5.56
N PRO A 201 2.84 17.86 4.95
CA PRO A 201 1.59 17.59 5.68
C PRO A 201 1.69 16.41 6.66
N GLY A 202 2.43 15.36 6.29
CA GLY A 202 2.63 14.19 7.15
C GLY A 202 3.42 14.50 8.42
N ARG A 203 4.32 15.49 8.39
CA ARG A 203 5.03 15.96 9.58
C ARG A 203 4.17 16.91 10.42
N SER A 204 3.51 17.86 9.77
CA SER A 204 2.61 18.81 10.45
C SER A 204 1.50 18.11 11.23
N ALA A 205 0.92 17.06 10.66
CA ALA A 205 -0.10 16.24 11.33
C ALA A 205 0.40 15.57 12.62
N MET A 206 1.66 15.07 12.64
CA MET A 206 2.25 14.46 13.84
C MET A 206 2.62 15.50 14.90
N ASP A 207 3.07 16.68 14.46
CA ASP A 207 3.44 17.77 15.37
C ASP A 207 2.21 18.51 15.93
N GLY A 208 0.98 18.11 15.55
CA GLY A 208 -0.26 18.79 15.94
C GLY A 208 -0.39 20.20 15.37
N ARG A 209 0.30 20.49 14.26
CA ARG A 209 0.34 21.82 13.64
C ARG A 209 -0.65 21.88 12.49
N GLY A 210 -1.77 22.58 12.69
CA GLY A 210 -2.80 22.82 11.69
C GLY A 210 -3.65 24.03 12.05
N SER A 211 -4.22 24.70 11.05
CA SER A 211 -5.15 25.80 11.29
C SER A 211 -6.45 25.25 11.86
N LEU A 212 -6.96 25.86 12.94
CA LEU A 212 -8.31 25.60 13.45
C LEU A 212 -9.36 26.52 12.81
N ASP A 213 -8.97 27.32 11.82
CA ASP A 213 -9.88 28.17 11.06
C ASP A 213 -10.84 27.31 10.22
N PRO A 214 -12.16 27.42 10.41
CA PRO A 214 -13.15 26.68 9.64
C PRO A 214 -13.00 26.83 8.12
N GLY A 215 -12.54 27.99 7.63
CA GLY A 215 -12.32 28.22 6.20
C GLY A 215 -11.15 27.40 5.64
N ALA A 216 -10.08 27.25 6.42
CA ALA A 216 -8.95 26.39 6.08
C ALA A 216 -9.32 24.89 6.14
N LEU A 217 -10.12 24.49 7.14
CA LEU A 217 -10.61 23.12 7.28
C LEU A 217 -11.58 22.71 6.16
N ALA A 218 -12.40 23.65 5.68
CA ALA A 218 -13.28 23.42 4.53
C ALA A 218 -12.50 23.22 3.23
N ALA A 219 -11.34 23.85 3.09
CA ALA A 219 -10.45 23.68 1.93
C ALA A 219 -9.64 22.37 1.95
N GLU A 220 -9.44 21.76 3.13
CA GLU A 220 -8.83 20.42 3.26
C GLU A 220 -9.79 19.27 2.92
N ALA A 221 -11.09 19.55 2.76
CA ALA A 221 -12.09 18.56 2.33
C ALA A 221 -12.04 18.36 0.80
N GLY A 222 -10.95 17.77 0.30
CA GLY A 222 -10.78 17.41 -1.12
C GLY A 222 -9.89 16.19 -1.28
#